data_AF-A0A4P5QVV7-F1
#
_entry.id   AF-A0A4P5QVV7-F1
#
_cell.length_a   1.000
_cell.length_b   1.000
_cell.length_c   1.000
_cell.angle_alpha   90.00
_cell.angle_beta   90.00
_cell.angle_gamma   90.00
#
_symmetry.space_group_name_H-M   'P 1'
#
loop_
_entity.id
_entity.type
_entity.pdbx_description
1 polymer ?
#
loop_
_entity_poly.entity_id
_entity_poly.type
_entity_poly.pdbx_seq_one_letter_code
_entity_poly.pdbx_strand_id
1 'polypeptide(L)'
;MFQEHKFPDGIAIQIPTNWKILVSSFTQQLDTNTEAVTGNPQGDNKILLAANLYLNESAPSATARLSVRKKPTMTEREFEATPDAELQATVGIKRGVVERSLKPLGYTVSKYSERREKLAGHTVLTSSYVSGKDGRNTVNILSILFLGDRTVKLNVAYDEAAEINTKATIDRIRASLIVPK
;
A
#
# COMPACT_ATOMS: atom_id res chain seq x y z
N MET A 1 -3.44 19.20 -10.49
CA MET A 1 -3.17 19.90 -9.21
C MET A 1 -3.16 18.85 -8.10
N PHE A 2 -2.33 19.01 -7.05
CA PHE A 2 -2.30 18.12 -5.89
C PHE A 2 -2.84 18.85 -4.66
N GLN A 3 -3.61 18.15 -3.84
CA GLN A 3 -4.14 18.63 -2.57
C GLN A 3 -3.47 17.88 -1.42
N GLU A 4 -3.02 18.61 -0.41
CA GLU A 4 -2.50 18.03 0.82
C GLU A 4 -3.63 17.61 1.75
N HIS A 5 -3.54 16.38 2.26
CA HIS A 5 -4.42 15.83 3.28
C HIS A 5 -3.61 15.57 4.55
N LYS A 6 -4.01 16.21 5.65
CA LYS A 6 -3.39 16.07 6.97
C LYS A 6 -4.21 15.17 7.86
N PHE A 7 -3.54 14.36 8.66
CA PHE A 7 -4.12 13.41 9.58
C PHE A 7 -3.56 13.62 10.99
N PRO A 8 -4.17 12.99 12.01
CA PRO A 8 -3.60 12.96 13.35
C PRO A 8 -2.14 12.47 13.36
N ASP A 9 -1.43 12.78 14.43
CA ASP A 9 -0.05 12.39 14.65
C ASP A 9 0.93 12.97 13.60
N GLY A 10 0.54 14.08 12.95
CA GLY A 10 1.34 14.85 11.99
C GLY A 10 1.57 14.19 10.64
N ILE A 11 0.84 13.10 10.34
CA ILE A 11 0.93 12.40 9.06
C ILE A 11 0.26 13.24 7.97
N ALA A 12 0.87 13.35 6.79
CA ALA A 12 0.27 14.00 5.63
C ALA A 12 0.60 13.28 4.32
N ILE A 13 -0.24 13.46 3.30
CA ILE A 13 0.02 12.98 1.94
C ILE A 13 -0.66 13.90 0.92
N GLN A 14 -0.09 14.02 -0.27
CA GLN A 14 -0.70 14.75 -1.37
C GLN A 14 -1.40 13.80 -2.33
N ILE A 15 -2.66 14.11 -2.66
CA ILE A 15 -3.47 13.37 -3.64
C ILE A 15 -3.87 14.33 -4.77
N PRO A 16 -3.84 13.91 -6.05
CA PRO A 16 -4.33 14.74 -7.13
C PRO A 16 -5.81 15.08 -6.98
N THR A 17 -6.18 16.32 -7.33
CA THR A 17 -7.56 16.81 -7.16
C THR A 17 -8.59 16.11 -8.05
N ASN A 18 -8.14 15.41 -9.10
CA ASN A 18 -8.99 14.60 -9.98
C ASN A 18 -9.17 13.14 -9.49
N TRP A 19 -8.64 12.79 -8.32
CA TRP A 19 -8.87 11.49 -7.69
C TRP A 19 -10.08 11.55 -6.77
N LYS A 20 -10.90 10.50 -6.81
CA LYS A 20 -12.07 10.35 -5.94
C LYS A 20 -11.62 9.81 -4.58
N ILE A 21 -11.69 10.65 -3.56
CA ILE A 21 -11.52 10.21 -2.16
C ILE A 21 -12.74 9.38 -1.73
N LEU A 22 -12.49 8.22 -1.15
CA LEU A 22 -13.53 7.33 -0.62
C LEU A 22 -13.93 7.76 0.79
N VAL A 23 -15.23 7.82 1.07
CA VAL A 23 -15.76 8.19 2.39
C VAL A 23 -15.58 7.05 3.41
N SER A 24 -15.61 7.41 4.70
CA SER A 24 -15.26 6.53 5.82
C SER A 24 -16.06 5.21 5.90
N SER A 25 -17.34 5.21 5.52
CA SER A 25 -18.17 3.99 5.50
C SER A 25 -17.65 2.95 4.50
N PHE A 26 -17.13 3.37 3.35
CA PHE A 26 -16.47 2.48 2.40
C PHE A 26 -15.11 1.99 2.91
N THR A 27 -14.40 2.81 3.68
CA THR A 27 -13.10 2.40 4.24
C THR A 27 -13.25 1.30 5.29
N GLN A 28 -14.29 1.34 6.14
CA GLN A 28 -14.56 0.26 7.10
C GLN A 28 -14.84 -1.08 6.39
N GLN A 29 -15.56 -1.05 5.27
CA GLN A 29 -15.78 -2.25 4.45
C GLN A 29 -14.48 -2.80 3.85
N LEU A 30 -13.47 -1.96 3.57
CA LEU A 30 -12.17 -2.44 3.09
C LEU A 30 -11.43 -3.25 4.14
N ASP A 31 -11.49 -2.85 5.41
CA ASP A 31 -10.88 -3.62 6.50
C ASP A 31 -11.62 -4.95 6.69
N THR A 32 -12.95 -4.95 6.76
CA THR A 32 -13.75 -6.18 6.88
C THR A 32 -13.54 -7.14 5.70
N ASN A 33 -13.47 -6.63 4.48
CA ASN A 33 -13.20 -7.46 3.30
C ASN A 33 -11.77 -8.00 3.30
N THR A 34 -10.79 -7.22 3.78
CA THR A 34 -9.41 -7.69 3.93
C THR A 34 -9.33 -8.79 4.99
N GLU A 35 -10.02 -8.64 6.13
CA GLU A 35 -10.11 -9.67 7.17
C GLU A 35 -10.76 -10.95 6.63
N ALA A 36 -11.89 -10.83 5.94
CA ALA A 36 -12.61 -11.97 5.37
C ALA A 36 -11.77 -12.75 4.35
N VAL A 37 -10.98 -12.05 3.53
CA VAL A 37 -10.14 -12.67 2.49
C VAL A 37 -8.84 -13.24 3.07
N THR A 38 -8.24 -12.57 4.05
CA THR A 38 -6.90 -12.95 4.56
C THR A 38 -6.94 -13.77 5.85
N GLY A 39 -8.08 -13.82 6.54
CA GLY A 39 -8.23 -14.38 7.89
C GLY A 39 -7.48 -13.60 8.97
N ASN A 40 -6.87 -12.45 8.64
CA ASN A 40 -6.03 -11.69 9.56
C ASN A 40 -6.79 -10.49 10.14
N PRO A 41 -6.93 -10.39 11.47
CA PRO A 41 -7.55 -9.23 12.11
C PRO A 41 -6.88 -7.92 11.70
N GLN A 42 -7.69 -7.01 11.19
CA GLN A 42 -7.41 -5.62 10.86
C GLN A 42 -7.96 -4.65 11.93
N GLY A 43 -8.56 -5.11 13.03
CA GLY A 43 -9.15 -4.26 14.08
C GLY A 43 -8.26 -3.10 14.61
N ASP A 44 -6.93 -3.22 14.54
CA ASP A 44 -5.99 -2.16 14.94
C ASP A 44 -5.50 -1.28 13.77
N ASN A 45 -5.97 -1.52 12.55
CA ASN A 45 -5.60 -0.82 11.33
C ASN A 45 -6.60 0.28 11.03
N LYS A 46 -6.20 1.54 11.23
CA LYS A 46 -7.00 2.71 10.88
C LYS A 46 -6.65 3.18 9.46
N ILE A 47 -7.60 3.12 8.54
CA ILE A 47 -7.47 3.76 7.24
C ILE A 47 -7.58 5.28 7.42
N LEU A 48 -6.54 6.00 7.04
CA LEU A 48 -6.52 7.46 7.06
C LEU A 48 -7.07 8.03 5.75
N LEU A 49 -6.74 7.41 4.63
CA LEU A 49 -7.18 7.82 3.31
C LEU A 49 -7.28 6.63 2.37
N ALA A 50 -8.31 6.64 1.52
CA ALA A 50 -8.40 5.80 0.34
C ALA A 50 -8.87 6.66 -0.83
N ALA A 51 -8.22 6.54 -1.98
CA ALA A 51 -8.49 7.36 -3.15
C ALA A 51 -8.33 6.53 -4.43
N ASN A 52 -9.19 6.81 -5.42
CA ASN A 52 -9.21 6.12 -6.71
C ASN A 52 -9.12 7.11 -7.86
N LEU A 53 -8.34 6.76 -8.88
CA LEU A 53 -8.38 7.39 -10.19
C LEU A 53 -9.23 6.53 -11.14
N TYR A 54 -10.12 7.18 -11.88
CA TYR A 54 -10.92 6.55 -12.92
C TYR A 54 -10.57 7.22 -14.25
N LEU A 55 -9.82 6.53 -15.12
CA LEU A 55 -9.66 6.95 -16.52
C LEU A 55 -10.82 6.42 -17.39
N ASN A 56 -11.49 5.37 -16.92
CA ASN A 56 -12.75 4.84 -17.44
C ASN A 56 -13.72 4.60 -16.27
N GLU A 57 -15.02 4.56 -16.55
CA GLU A 57 -16.06 4.50 -15.51
C GLU A 57 -16.26 3.09 -14.91
N SER A 58 -15.71 2.04 -15.52
CA SER A 58 -15.98 0.65 -15.12
C SER A 58 -15.12 0.17 -13.96
N ALA A 59 -13.88 0.65 -13.83
CA ALA A 59 -13.01 0.27 -12.72
C ALA A 59 -11.89 1.29 -12.44
N PRO A 60 -11.36 1.36 -11.20
CA PRO A 60 -10.22 2.22 -10.90
C PRO A 60 -9.02 1.86 -11.79
N SER A 61 -8.40 2.88 -12.40
CA SER A 61 -7.14 2.75 -13.13
C SER A 61 -5.94 2.86 -12.21
N ALA A 62 -6.09 3.53 -11.06
CA ALA A 62 -5.12 3.55 -9.99
C ALA A 62 -5.80 3.77 -8.63
N THR A 63 -5.14 3.32 -7.55
CA THR A 63 -5.62 3.46 -6.18
C THR A 63 -4.47 3.87 -5.26
N ALA A 64 -4.82 4.55 -4.16
CA ALA A 64 -3.92 4.90 -3.09
C ALA A 64 -4.65 4.72 -1.76
N ARG A 65 -4.03 4.00 -0.82
CA ARG A 65 -4.56 3.73 0.51
C ARG A 65 -3.46 3.96 1.54
N LEU A 66 -3.70 4.89 2.45
CA LEU A 66 -2.86 5.17 3.60
C LEU A 66 -3.55 4.63 4.84
N SER A 67 -2.87 3.78 5.60
CA SER A 67 -3.36 3.28 6.88
C SER A 67 -2.27 3.27 7.95
N VAL A 68 -2.72 3.28 9.21
CA VAL A 68 -1.85 3.20 10.39
C VAL A 68 -2.33 2.04 11.23
N ARG A 69 -1.40 1.15 11.61
CA ARG A 69 -1.67 0.11 12.59
C ARG A 69 -0.99 0.43 13.90
N LYS A 70 -1.76 0.69 14.96
CA LYS A 70 -1.24 0.96 16.31
C LYS A 70 -1.00 -0.35 17.05
N LYS A 71 0.21 -0.89 16.90
CA LYS A 71 0.66 -2.12 17.55
C LYS A 71 2.19 -2.08 17.68
N PRO A 72 2.77 -2.53 18.80
CA PRO A 72 4.22 -2.68 18.92
C PRO A 72 4.82 -3.41 17.72
N THR A 73 5.87 -2.83 17.19
CA THR A 73 6.59 -3.28 16.00
C THR A 73 8.07 -2.90 16.14
N MET A 74 8.89 -3.22 15.15
CA MET A 74 10.26 -2.70 15.12
C MET A 74 10.27 -1.20 14.86
N THR A 75 11.35 -0.54 15.24
CA THR A 75 11.69 0.84 14.91
C THR A 75 12.34 0.93 13.52
N GLU A 76 12.41 2.13 12.97
CA GLU A 76 13.12 2.37 11.71
C GLU A 76 14.60 1.94 11.81
N ARG A 77 15.24 2.23 12.94
CA ARG A 77 16.65 1.86 13.19
C ARG A 77 16.86 0.34 13.23
N GLU A 78 15.95 -0.40 13.87
CA GLU A 78 16.01 -1.87 13.89
C GLU A 78 15.77 -2.46 12.50
N PHE A 79 14.84 -1.89 11.73
CA PHE A 79 14.61 -2.30 10.35
C PHE A 79 15.80 -1.98 9.43
N GLU A 80 16.46 -0.84 9.62
CA GLU A 80 17.71 -0.48 8.94
C GLU A 80 18.84 -1.46 9.25
N ALA A 81 18.93 -1.92 10.50
CA ALA A 81 19.94 -2.89 10.93
C ALA A 81 19.65 -4.33 10.50
N THR A 82 18.44 -4.63 10.00
CA THR A 82 18.07 -5.97 9.55
C THR A 82 18.89 -6.37 8.31
N PRO A 83 19.57 -7.52 8.28
CA PRO A 83 20.31 -7.96 7.10
C PRO A 83 19.40 -8.18 5.88
N ASP A 84 19.89 -7.86 4.68
CA ASP A 84 19.13 -8.09 3.45
C ASP A 84 18.82 -9.58 3.23
N ALA A 85 19.70 -10.48 3.68
CA ALA A 85 19.46 -11.92 3.64
C ALA A 85 18.22 -12.34 4.44
N GLU A 86 17.95 -11.69 5.58
CA GLU A 86 16.74 -11.94 6.36
C GLU A 86 15.49 -11.45 5.62
N LEU A 87 15.56 -10.29 4.96
CA LEU A 87 14.47 -9.81 4.12
C LEU A 87 14.17 -10.81 3.00
N GLN A 88 15.21 -11.26 2.28
CA GLN A 88 15.08 -12.21 1.18
C GLN A 88 14.55 -13.57 1.64
N ALA A 89 14.93 -14.06 2.81
CA ALA A 89 14.41 -15.30 3.38
C ALA A 89 12.88 -15.27 3.58
N THR A 90 12.29 -14.09 3.79
CA THR A 90 10.84 -13.94 3.99
C THR A 90 10.04 -13.76 2.69
N VAL A 91 10.70 -13.47 1.56
CA VAL A 91 10.04 -13.15 0.28
C VAL A 91 9.11 -14.28 -0.18
N GLY A 92 9.59 -15.53 -0.16
CA GLY A 92 8.80 -16.69 -0.58
C GLY A 92 7.57 -16.92 0.32
N ILE A 93 7.73 -16.73 1.63
CA ILE A 93 6.64 -16.86 2.60
C ILE A 93 5.57 -15.81 2.34
N LYS A 94 5.96 -14.55 2.21
CA LYS A 94 5.03 -13.43 2.00
C LYS A 94 4.36 -13.50 0.63
N ARG A 95 5.09 -13.86 -0.42
CA ARG A 95 4.51 -14.18 -1.73
C ARG A 95 3.43 -15.25 -1.60
N GLY A 96 3.72 -16.35 -0.90
CA GLY A 96 2.75 -17.42 -0.67
C GLY A 96 1.51 -16.96 0.10
N VAL A 97 1.63 -16.01 1.04
CA VAL A 97 0.49 -15.39 1.72
C VAL A 97 -0.39 -14.60 0.74
N VAL A 98 0.22 -13.78 -0.12
CA VAL A 98 -0.48 -13.00 -1.14
C VAL A 98 -1.19 -13.93 -2.13
N GLU A 99 -0.49 -14.95 -2.63
CA GLU A 99 -1.05 -15.96 -3.55
C GLU A 99 -2.25 -16.69 -2.93
N ARG A 100 -2.13 -17.15 -1.67
CA ARG A 100 -3.25 -17.82 -0.98
C ARG A 100 -4.46 -16.91 -0.78
N SER A 101 -4.23 -15.62 -0.55
CA SER A 101 -5.31 -14.64 -0.35
C SER A 101 -6.04 -14.30 -1.66
N LEU A 102 -5.30 -14.25 -2.77
CA LEU A 102 -5.80 -13.80 -4.06
C LEU A 102 -6.33 -14.93 -4.95
N LYS A 103 -5.81 -16.16 -4.82
CA LYS A 103 -6.22 -17.32 -5.63
C LYS A 103 -7.72 -17.63 -5.54
N PRO A 104 -8.38 -17.63 -4.35
CA PRO A 104 -9.83 -17.86 -4.26
C PRO A 104 -10.67 -16.81 -5.01
N LEU A 105 -10.12 -15.61 -5.23
CA LEU A 105 -10.77 -14.51 -5.94
C LEU A 105 -10.52 -14.56 -7.46
N GLY A 106 -9.83 -15.59 -7.95
CA GLY A 106 -9.51 -15.80 -9.37
C GLY A 106 -8.29 -15.02 -9.86
N TYR A 107 -7.46 -14.49 -8.96
CA TYR A 107 -6.25 -13.73 -9.32
C TYR A 107 -5.01 -14.64 -9.36
N THR A 108 -4.11 -14.32 -10.27
CA THR A 108 -2.73 -14.83 -10.31
C THR A 108 -1.76 -13.79 -9.76
N VAL A 109 -0.61 -14.21 -9.24
CA VAL A 109 0.44 -13.31 -8.72
C VAL A 109 1.74 -13.58 -9.47
N SER A 110 2.41 -12.51 -9.90
CA SER A 110 3.71 -12.56 -10.56
C SER A 110 4.59 -11.39 -10.14
N LYS A 111 5.87 -11.41 -10.54
CA LYS A 111 6.86 -10.33 -10.30
C LYS A 111 6.93 -9.87 -8.83
N TYR A 112 6.73 -10.78 -7.87
CA TYR A 112 6.81 -10.45 -6.44
C TYR A 112 8.24 -10.10 -6.04
N SER A 113 8.45 -8.98 -5.37
CA SER A 113 9.74 -8.55 -4.85
C SER A 113 9.59 -7.75 -3.57
N GLU A 114 10.65 -7.76 -2.76
CA GLU A 114 10.78 -6.87 -1.61
C GLU A 114 12.15 -6.20 -1.62
N ARG A 115 12.17 -4.94 -1.20
CA ARG A 115 13.41 -4.18 -1.03
C ARG A 115 13.28 -3.18 0.09
N ARG A 116 14.43 -2.81 0.65
CA ARG A 116 14.58 -1.62 1.46
C ARG A 116 14.76 -0.42 0.53
N GLU A 117 14.05 0.67 0.78
CA GLU A 117 14.24 1.94 0.06
C GLU A 117 14.06 3.13 0.99
N LYS A 118 14.52 4.32 0.56
CA LYS A 118 14.25 5.58 1.25
C LYS A 118 13.01 6.23 0.66
N LEU A 119 12.01 6.50 1.49
CA LEU A 119 10.78 7.21 1.12
C LEU A 119 10.55 8.35 2.09
N ALA A 120 10.55 9.59 1.57
CA ALA A 120 10.35 10.80 2.37
C ALA A 120 11.23 10.90 3.63
N GLY A 121 12.50 10.51 3.51
CA GLY A 121 13.47 10.54 4.61
C GLY A 121 13.41 9.34 5.56
N HIS A 122 12.47 8.41 5.38
CA HIS A 122 12.37 7.18 6.15
C HIS A 122 12.90 5.96 5.38
N THR A 123 13.47 5.00 6.10
CA THR A 123 13.70 3.64 5.59
C THR A 123 12.41 2.84 5.62
N VAL A 124 12.01 2.32 4.45
CA VAL A 124 10.77 1.57 4.29
C VAL A 124 11.03 0.19 3.69
N LEU A 125 10.20 -0.78 4.10
CA LEU A 125 10.03 -2.02 3.35
C LEU A 125 9.06 -1.73 2.22
N THR A 126 9.50 -1.92 0.99
CA THR A 126 8.62 -1.87 -0.18
C THR A 126 8.46 -3.27 -0.75
N SER A 127 7.24 -3.80 -0.68
CA SER A 127 6.83 -5.04 -1.34
C SER A 127 6.05 -4.68 -2.60
N SER A 128 6.38 -5.30 -3.72
CA SER A 128 5.66 -5.09 -4.98
C SER A 128 5.37 -6.40 -5.69
N TYR A 129 4.24 -6.46 -6.39
CA TYR A 129 3.84 -7.62 -7.18
C TYR A 129 2.83 -7.22 -8.25
N VAL A 130 2.67 -8.06 -9.26
CA VAL A 130 1.61 -7.92 -10.27
C VAL A 130 0.53 -8.96 -9.99
N SER A 131 -0.71 -8.51 -9.87
CA SER A 131 -1.89 -9.38 -9.80
C SER A 131 -2.63 -9.38 -11.13
N GLY A 132 -2.91 -10.56 -11.69
CA GLY A 132 -3.61 -10.71 -12.97
C GLY A 132 -4.97 -11.36 -12.81
N LYS A 133 -6.02 -10.81 -13.43
CA LYS A 133 -7.37 -11.38 -13.50
C LYS A 133 -8.08 -10.95 -14.78
N ASP A 134 -8.75 -11.87 -15.46
CA ASP A 134 -9.56 -11.61 -16.66
C ASP A 134 -8.82 -10.80 -17.74
N GLY A 135 -7.53 -11.12 -17.95
CA GLY A 135 -6.67 -10.43 -18.93
C GLY A 135 -6.13 -9.06 -18.49
N ARG A 136 -6.48 -8.61 -17.28
CA ARG A 136 -6.02 -7.35 -16.69
C ARG A 136 -4.93 -7.57 -15.65
N ASN A 137 -3.84 -6.82 -15.76
CA ASN A 137 -2.75 -6.81 -14.79
C ASN A 137 -2.78 -5.55 -13.95
N THR A 138 -2.61 -5.70 -12.64
CA THR A 138 -2.49 -4.58 -11.70
C THR A 138 -1.15 -4.68 -10.99
N VAL A 139 -0.36 -3.61 -11.07
CA VAL A 139 0.87 -3.44 -10.30
C VAL A 139 0.48 -2.95 -8.91
N ASN A 140 0.92 -3.66 -7.87
CA ASN A 140 0.68 -3.33 -6.48
C ASN A 140 2.01 -2.98 -5.81
N ILE A 141 2.05 -1.88 -5.05
CA ILE A 141 3.22 -1.42 -4.32
C ILE A 141 2.79 -1.06 -2.89
N LEU A 142 3.29 -1.81 -1.92
CA LEU A 142 3.08 -1.58 -0.50
C LEU A 142 4.37 -1.09 0.13
N SER A 143 4.36 0.15 0.62
CA SER A 143 5.43 0.71 1.45
C SER A 143 5.04 0.68 2.93
N ILE A 144 5.91 0.13 3.77
CA ILE A 144 5.69 -0.03 5.21
C ILE A 144 6.80 0.72 5.97
N LEU A 145 6.38 1.67 6.81
CA LEU A 145 7.23 2.38 7.76
C LEU A 145 7.05 1.76 9.14
N PHE A 146 8.17 1.50 9.81
CA PHE A 146 8.24 0.90 11.14
C PHE A 146 8.64 1.98 12.16
N LEU A 147 7.77 2.28 13.13
CA LEU A 147 7.96 3.40 14.09
C LEU A 147 8.07 2.94 15.56
N GLY A 148 8.19 1.64 15.82
CA GLY A 148 8.25 1.07 17.17
C GLY A 148 6.88 0.85 17.82
N ASP A 149 6.05 1.89 17.90
CA ASP A 149 4.71 1.82 18.50
C ASP A 149 3.59 1.56 17.48
N ARG A 150 3.88 1.83 16.19
CA ARG A 150 2.94 1.70 15.08
C ARG A 150 3.65 1.42 13.76
N THR A 151 2.86 0.99 12.79
CA THR A 151 3.29 0.96 11.37
C THR A 151 2.43 1.89 10.54
N VAL A 152 3.06 2.61 9.60
CA VAL A 152 2.35 3.36 8.56
C VAL A 152 2.47 2.59 7.26
N LYS A 153 1.36 2.34 6.58
CA LYS A 153 1.29 1.58 5.34
C LYS A 153 0.72 2.46 4.24
N LEU A 154 1.49 2.63 3.17
CA LEU A 154 1.00 3.21 1.93
C LEU A 154 0.93 2.11 0.88
N ASN A 155 -0.29 1.70 0.53
CA ASN A 155 -0.54 0.82 -0.59
C ASN A 155 -1.00 1.65 -1.78
N VAL A 156 -0.32 1.51 -2.90
CA VAL A 156 -0.73 2.08 -4.18
C VAL A 156 -0.81 0.98 -5.21
N ALA A 157 -1.78 1.10 -6.10
CA ALA A 157 -1.90 0.17 -7.21
C ALA A 157 -2.26 0.92 -8.49
N TYR A 158 -1.88 0.36 -9.63
CA TYR A 158 -2.30 0.86 -10.93
C TYR A 158 -2.41 -0.27 -11.95
N ASP A 159 -3.28 -0.06 -12.92
CA ASP A 159 -3.41 -0.93 -14.09
C ASP A 159 -2.14 -0.84 -14.94
N GLU A 160 -1.53 -1.98 -15.25
CA GLU A 160 -0.31 -2.05 -16.09
C GLU A 160 -0.57 -1.42 -17.47
N ALA A 161 -1.79 -1.55 -18.02
CA ALA A 161 -2.17 -0.93 -19.29
C ALA A 161 -2.29 0.62 -19.20
N ALA A 162 -2.47 1.16 -17.99
CA ALA A 162 -2.57 2.61 -17.76
C ALA A 162 -1.26 3.23 -17.22
N GLU A 163 -0.16 2.47 -17.18
CA GLU A 163 1.10 2.87 -16.54
C GLU A 163 1.59 4.26 -16.99
N ILE A 164 1.56 4.53 -18.30
CA ILE A 164 2.03 5.79 -18.88
C ILE A 164 1.29 7.03 -18.31
N ASN A 165 0.04 6.85 -17.90
CA ASN A 165 -0.79 7.93 -17.36
C ASN A 165 -0.73 8.00 -15.83
N THR A 166 -0.44 6.88 -15.16
CA THR A 166 -0.65 6.74 -13.71
C THR A 166 0.65 6.69 -12.92
N LYS A 167 1.73 6.12 -13.47
CA LYS A 167 2.93 5.81 -12.70
C LYS A 167 3.60 7.04 -12.09
N ALA A 168 3.81 8.10 -12.87
CA ALA A 168 4.42 9.34 -12.37
C ALA A 168 3.57 9.99 -11.26
N THR A 169 2.24 9.90 -11.40
CA THR A 169 1.30 10.38 -10.38
C THR A 169 1.40 9.54 -9.10
N ILE A 170 1.45 8.21 -9.23
CA ILE A 170 1.65 7.29 -8.11
C ILE A 170 2.97 7.57 -7.40
N ASP A 171 4.08 7.70 -8.14
CA ASP A 171 5.39 7.96 -7.57
C ASP A 171 5.40 9.31 -6.81
N ARG A 172 4.70 10.33 -7.33
CA ARG A 172 4.53 11.60 -6.61
C ARG A 172 3.67 11.47 -5.35
N ILE A 173 2.58 10.71 -5.37
CA ILE A 173 1.79 10.42 -4.17
C ILE A 173 2.69 9.79 -3.10
N ARG A 174 3.48 8.78 -3.48
CA ARG A 174 4.42 8.10 -2.56
C ARG A 174 5.46 9.05 -1.99
N ALA A 175 6.10 9.85 -2.84
CA ALA A 175 7.11 10.81 -2.43
C ALA A 175 6.58 11.95 -1.55
N SER A 176 5.27 12.22 -1.60
CA SER A 176 4.62 13.27 -0.81
C SER A 176 4.24 12.86 0.62
N LEU A 177 4.44 11.58 0.99
CA LEU A 177 4.13 11.09 2.31
C LEU A 177 5.00 11.81 3.35
N ILE A 178 4.39 12.36 4.38
CA ILE A 178 5.07 12.95 5.54
C ILE A 178 4.66 12.15 6.75
N VAL A 179 5.64 11.69 7.52
CA VAL A 179 5.43 11.00 8.79
C VAL A 179 6.41 11.60 9.80
N PRO A 180 5.94 12.08 10.96
CA PRO A 180 6.86 12.53 12.01
C PRO A 180 7.68 11.36 12.55
N LYS A 181 8.95 11.64 12.86
CA LYS A 181 9.85 10.71 13.54
C LYS A 181 9.44 10.48 14.99
#